data_AF-A0A5Q2TM12-F1
#
_entry.id   AF-A0A5Q2TM12-F1
#
_cell.length_a   1.000
_cell.length_b   1.000
_cell.length_c   1.000
_cell.angle_alpha   90.00
_cell.angle_beta   90.00
_cell.angle_gamma   90.00
#
_symmetry.space_group_name_H-M   'P 1'
#
loop_
_entity.id
_entity.type
_entity.pdbx_description
1 polymer ?
#
loop_
_entity_poly.entity_id
_entity_poly.type
_entity_poly.pdbx_seq_one_letter_code
_entity_poly.pdbx_strand_id
1 'polypeptide(L)'
;MATFKWPSDTKRITSKFRTSSRPNHNGVDIAEGGYHPIYAIAAGTVTKSYASDSYGEVIFIKHIINGQTYESVYAHMKKGSRTVFPGDRVTKGQQIGIMGNTGHSTGQHLHFELHKGRWNINKSKAVDPLKYLEKNLGGSSDLLKNGNEGSEVGSIQKKLKKLGYYTGRVDNDFGPLTDKAIRAFQKDQGIKVDGIVGPVTQSKLENVRGKTLYLPKAAPSWRVYPTNVAPVKGNEKAFLKPSKFGGLQYKVLDTPQKDVVTIKTKDFGKVNIYVAPSTGAVIK
;
A
#
# COMPACT_ATOMS: atom_id res chain seq x y z
N MET A 1 0.55 3.77 -5.09
CA MET A 1 0.44 2.61 -6.01
C MET A 1 0.78 1.35 -5.23
N ALA A 2 0.42 0.16 -5.71
CA ALA A 2 0.90 -1.09 -5.10
C ALA A 2 2.43 -1.16 -5.26
N THR A 3 3.15 -1.33 -4.16
CA THR A 3 4.62 -1.35 -4.14
C THR A 3 5.09 -2.81 -4.15
N PHE A 4 5.51 -3.29 -5.33
CA PHE A 4 5.96 -4.67 -5.55
C PHE A 4 7.45 -4.82 -5.24
N LYS A 5 7.83 -5.92 -4.58
CA LYS A 5 9.24 -6.23 -4.30
C LYS A 5 10.00 -6.40 -5.61
N TRP A 6 11.26 -6.03 -5.62
CA TRP A 6 12.18 -6.45 -6.68
C TRP A 6 12.24 -7.99 -6.80
N PRO A 7 12.19 -8.57 -8.01
CA PRO A 7 12.08 -10.02 -8.22
C PRO A 7 13.42 -10.77 -8.15
N SER A 8 14.53 -10.08 -7.89
CA SER A 8 15.88 -10.65 -7.77
C SER A 8 16.66 -9.87 -6.70
N ASP A 9 17.81 -10.38 -6.28
CA ASP A 9 18.78 -9.66 -5.46
C ASP A 9 19.55 -8.59 -6.25
N THR A 10 19.71 -8.79 -7.57
CA THR A 10 20.29 -7.82 -8.49
C THR A 10 19.26 -6.88 -9.12
N LYS A 11 19.68 -5.64 -9.40
CA LYS A 11 18.87 -4.60 -10.06
C LYS A 11 19.39 -4.20 -11.44
N ARG A 12 20.39 -4.90 -11.97
CA ARG A 12 21.01 -4.60 -13.25
C ARG A 12 20.05 -4.92 -14.41
N ILE A 13 19.39 -3.89 -14.92
CA ILE A 13 18.55 -3.96 -16.11
C ILE A 13 19.44 -3.94 -17.36
N THR A 14 19.36 -4.98 -18.18
CA THR A 14 20.05 -5.07 -19.47
C THR A 14 19.13 -4.80 -20.64
N SER A 15 17.81 -4.95 -20.46
CA SER A 15 16.80 -4.64 -21.48
C SER A 15 15.53 -4.13 -20.84
N LYS A 16 15.00 -3.02 -21.36
CA LYS A 16 13.80 -2.36 -20.84
C LYS A 16 12.55 -2.79 -21.59
N PHE A 17 11.38 -2.55 -21.00
CA PHE A 17 10.09 -2.80 -21.61
C PHE A 17 9.89 -1.98 -22.88
N ARG A 18 9.55 -2.67 -23.99
CA ARG A 18 9.18 -2.10 -25.30
C ARG A 18 10.02 -0.88 -25.72
N THR A 19 11.34 -1.04 -25.77
CA THR A 19 12.24 0.00 -26.32
C THR A 19 12.05 0.15 -27.83
N SER A 20 12.51 1.26 -28.42
CA SER A 20 12.45 1.47 -29.87
C SER A 20 13.10 0.35 -30.68
N SER A 21 14.20 -0.22 -30.16
CA SER A 21 14.90 -1.36 -30.78
C SER A 21 14.27 -2.72 -30.51
N ARG A 22 13.40 -2.83 -29.50
CA ARG A 22 12.73 -4.08 -29.10
C ARG A 22 11.26 -3.81 -28.75
N PRO A 23 10.42 -3.35 -29.70
CA PRO A 23 9.05 -2.92 -29.42
C PRO A 23 8.14 -4.04 -28.89
N ASN A 24 8.51 -5.30 -29.16
CA ASN A 24 7.78 -6.49 -28.72
C ASN A 24 8.32 -7.09 -27.42
N HIS A 25 9.24 -6.41 -26.72
CA HIS A 25 9.76 -6.86 -25.45
C HIS A 25 8.76 -6.55 -24.31
N ASN A 26 7.99 -7.55 -23.91
CA ASN A 26 6.85 -7.41 -23.00
C ASN A 26 7.20 -7.49 -21.50
N GLY A 27 8.49 -7.41 -21.19
CA GLY A 27 9.02 -7.44 -19.84
C GLY A 27 10.29 -6.61 -19.73
N VAL A 28 11.07 -6.87 -18.69
CA VAL A 28 12.42 -6.34 -18.50
C VAL A 28 13.37 -7.51 -18.33
N ASP A 29 14.59 -7.37 -18.82
CA ASP A 29 15.64 -8.35 -18.59
C ASP A 29 16.54 -7.83 -17.47
N ILE A 30 16.66 -8.63 -16.42
CA ILE A 30 17.51 -8.39 -15.26
C ILE A 30 18.63 -9.42 -15.32
N ALA A 31 19.87 -8.98 -15.47
CA ALA A 31 20.97 -9.92 -15.68
C ALA A 31 22.12 -9.61 -14.73
N GLU A 32 22.69 -10.66 -14.16
CA GLU A 32 23.99 -10.67 -13.48
C GLU A 32 24.47 -12.13 -13.44
N GLY A 33 25.78 -12.34 -13.55
CA GLY A 33 26.36 -13.67 -13.58
C GLY A 33 26.52 -14.25 -12.17
N GLY A 34 26.33 -15.55 -12.02
CA GLY A 34 26.51 -16.24 -10.73
C GLY A 34 25.20 -16.74 -10.13
N TYR A 35 25.12 -16.82 -8.80
CA TYR A 35 23.90 -17.26 -8.12
C TYR A 35 23.00 -16.06 -7.82
N HIS A 36 21.83 -16.02 -8.45
CA HIS A 36 20.82 -14.99 -8.20
C HIS A 36 19.45 -15.64 -7.94
N PRO A 37 18.94 -15.62 -6.70
CA PRO A 37 17.61 -16.13 -6.37
C PRO A 37 16.52 -15.23 -6.96
N ILE A 38 15.42 -15.86 -7.39
CA ILE A 38 14.23 -15.18 -7.90
C ILE A 38 13.15 -15.19 -6.82
N TYR A 39 12.53 -14.03 -6.60
CA TYR A 39 11.53 -13.82 -5.54
C TYR A 39 10.15 -13.47 -6.09
N ALA A 40 9.11 -13.96 -5.43
CA ALA A 40 7.74 -13.51 -5.66
C ALA A 40 7.61 -12.02 -5.27
N ILE A 41 7.07 -11.20 -6.17
CA ILE A 41 7.03 -9.74 -6.00
C ILE A 41 5.98 -9.28 -4.97
N ALA A 42 4.98 -10.14 -4.72
CA ALA A 42 3.89 -9.96 -3.78
C ALA A 42 3.30 -11.33 -3.43
N ALA A 43 2.47 -11.37 -2.37
CA ALA A 43 1.68 -12.57 -2.09
C ALA A 43 0.73 -12.88 -3.27
N GLY A 44 0.49 -14.16 -3.52
CA GLY A 44 -0.29 -14.59 -4.67
C GLY A 44 -0.49 -16.09 -4.77
N THR A 45 -1.08 -16.51 -5.88
CA THR A 45 -1.29 -17.92 -6.22
C THR A 45 -0.58 -18.22 -7.53
N VAL A 46 0.22 -19.28 -7.56
CA VAL A 46 0.91 -19.75 -8.76
C VAL A 46 -0.12 -20.30 -9.74
N THR A 47 -0.09 -19.82 -10.97
CA THR A 47 -1.09 -20.17 -12.00
C THR A 47 -0.52 -21.07 -13.08
N LYS A 48 0.79 -20.99 -13.32
CA LYS A 48 1.55 -21.88 -14.20
C LYS A 48 2.97 -22.03 -13.66
N SER A 49 3.53 -23.23 -13.80
CA SER A 49 4.95 -23.52 -13.53
C SER A 49 5.35 -24.70 -14.41
N TYR A 50 6.15 -24.46 -15.45
CA TYR A 50 6.44 -25.47 -16.48
C TYR A 50 7.65 -25.08 -17.34
N ALA A 51 8.18 -26.03 -18.12
CA ALA A 51 9.20 -25.78 -19.14
C ALA A 51 8.53 -25.37 -20.46
N SER A 52 8.86 -24.20 -20.97
CA SER A 52 8.36 -23.61 -22.20
C SER A 52 9.50 -23.49 -23.22
N ASP A 53 9.23 -23.72 -24.50
CA ASP A 53 10.27 -23.55 -25.54
C ASP A 53 10.77 -22.11 -25.62
N SER A 54 9.86 -21.13 -25.58
CA SER A 54 10.20 -19.71 -25.61
C SER A 54 10.70 -19.17 -24.26
N TYR A 55 9.87 -19.23 -23.20
CA TYR A 55 10.22 -18.68 -21.89
C TYR A 55 11.22 -19.53 -21.10
N GLY A 56 11.55 -20.74 -21.56
CA GLY A 56 12.36 -21.66 -20.76
C GLY A 56 11.63 -22.11 -19.51
N GLU A 57 12.37 -22.21 -18.41
CA GLU A 57 11.79 -22.53 -17.12
C GLU A 57 10.97 -21.35 -16.59
N VAL A 58 9.65 -21.57 -16.63
CA VAL A 58 8.51 -20.70 -16.38
C VAL A 58 7.88 -20.62 -14.99
N ILE A 59 7.67 -19.47 -14.33
CA ILE A 59 6.62 -19.35 -13.29
C ILE A 59 5.69 -18.16 -13.57
N PHE A 60 4.39 -18.36 -13.35
CA PHE A 60 3.35 -17.31 -13.41
C PHE A 60 2.63 -17.22 -12.07
N ILE A 61 2.44 -16.01 -11.55
CA ILE A 61 1.79 -15.79 -10.24
C ILE A 61 0.71 -14.72 -10.37
N LYS A 62 -0.52 -15.07 -10.01
CA LYS A 62 -1.64 -14.12 -9.89
C LYS A 62 -1.62 -13.46 -8.52
N HIS A 63 -1.76 -12.15 -8.51
CA HIS A 63 -1.85 -11.31 -7.32
C HIS A 63 -3.17 -10.55 -7.33
N ILE A 64 -3.76 -10.34 -6.14
CA ILE A 64 -4.88 -9.43 -5.95
C ILE A 64 -4.40 -8.35 -4.99
N ILE A 65 -4.14 -7.15 -5.49
CA ILE A 65 -3.63 -6.03 -4.70
C ILE A 65 -4.66 -4.90 -4.75
N ASN A 66 -5.21 -4.55 -3.59
CA ASN A 66 -6.25 -3.51 -3.47
C ASN A 66 -7.45 -3.76 -4.41
N GLY A 67 -7.86 -5.02 -4.58
CA GLY A 67 -8.93 -5.41 -5.49
C GLY A 67 -8.55 -5.46 -6.98
N GLN A 68 -7.36 -4.99 -7.37
CA GLN A 68 -6.85 -5.09 -8.73
C GLN A 68 -6.10 -6.42 -8.91
N THR A 69 -6.46 -7.16 -9.96
CA THR A 69 -5.71 -8.35 -10.38
C THR A 69 -4.45 -7.95 -11.14
N TYR A 70 -3.34 -8.59 -10.80
CA TYR A 70 -2.09 -8.58 -11.54
C TYR A 70 -1.62 -10.01 -11.79
N GLU A 71 -0.83 -10.23 -12.83
CA GLU A 71 -0.13 -11.49 -13.05
C GLU A 71 1.33 -11.20 -13.41
N SER A 72 2.26 -11.82 -12.67
CA SER A 72 3.69 -11.70 -12.90
C SER A 72 4.23 -12.95 -13.58
N VAL A 73 5.26 -12.80 -14.40
CA VAL A 73 5.91 -13.88 -15.14
C VAL A 73 7.41 -13.84 -14.86
N TYR A 74 7.99 -15.00 -14.52
CA TYR A 74 9.40 -15.18 -14.18
C TYR A 74 9.99 -16.25 -15.09
N ALA A 75 10.72 -15.82 -16.12
CA ALA A 75 11.18 -16.69 -17.19
C ALA A 75 12.71 -16.82 -17.24
N HIS A 76 13.16 -17.76 -18.07
CA HIS A 76 14.55 -18.15 -18.28
C HIS A 76 15.23 -18.65 -17.00
N MET A 77 14.46 -19.22 -16.06
CA MET A 77 15.01 -19.73 -14.81
C MET A 77 16.01 -20.88 -15.07
N LYS A 78 16.87 -21.18 -14.09
CA LYS A 78 17.79 -22.33 -14.16
C LYS A 78 16.98 -23.62 -14.20
N LYS A 79 17.36 -24.57 -15.08
CA LYS A 79 16.70 -25.88 -15.21
C LYS A 79 16.58 -26.58 -13.86
N GLY A 80 15.36 -26.96 -13.48
CA GLY A 80 15.08 -27.65 -12.23
C GLY A 80 15.10 -26.76 -10.98
N SER A 81 15.21 -25.44 -11.12
CA SER A 81 15.28 -24.52 -9.96
C SER A 81 13.93 -24.02 -9.46
N ARG A 82 12.83 -24.24 -10.21
CA ARG A 82 11.49 -23.84 -9.79
C ARG A 82 11.09 -24.57 -8.51
N THR A 83 10.65 -23.85 -7.49
CA THR A 83 10.29 -24.42 -6.18
C THR A 83 8.78 -24.39 -5.90
N VAL A 84 7.98 -23.83 -6.81
CA VAL A 84 6.52 -23.70 -6.64
C VAL A 84 5.77 -24.09 -7.92
N PHE A 85 4.56 -24.59 -7.77
CA PHE A 85 3.75 -25.24 -8.80
C PHE A 85 2.30 -24.73 -8.82
N PRO A 86 1.52 -24.99 -9.88
CA PRO A 86 0.17 -24.45 -10.01
C PRO A 86 -0.72 -24.79 -8.80
N GLY A 87 -1.37 -23.77 -8.24
CA GLY A 87 -2.19 -23.88 -7.04
C GLY A 87 -1.51 -23.41 -5.76
N ASP A 88 -0.17 -23.41 -5.71
CA ASP A 88 0.59 -22.99 -4.54
C ASP A 88 0.32 -21.52 -4.19
N ARG A 89 0.25 -21.24 -2.89
CA ARG A 89 0.23 -19.88 -2.36
C ARG A 89 1.67 -19.45 -2.04
N VAL A 90 2.02 -18.24 -2.43
CA VAL A 90 3.31 -17.63 -2.12
C VAL A 90 3.14 -16.36 -1.31
N THR A 91 4.17 -16.01 -0.55
CA THR A 91 4.27 -14.72 0.17
C THR A 91 5.21 -13.76 -0.56
N LYS A 92 5.09 -12.44 -0.28
CA LYS A 92 5.98 -11.42 -0.86
C LYS A 92 7.42 -11.70 -0.41
N GLY A 93 8.34 -11.81 -1.36
CA GLY A 93 9.76 -12.09 -1.09
C GLY A 93 10.11 -13.56 -0.93
N GLN A 94 9.15 -14.48 -1.03
CA GLN A 94 9.44 -15.91 -1.06
C GLN A 94 10.29 -16.24 -2.30
N GLN A 95 11.38 -16.99 -2.10
CA GLN A 95 12.18 -17.52 -3.20
C GLN A 95 11.38 -18.57 -3.97
N ILE A 96 11.29 -18.41 -5.29
CA ILE A 96 10.52 -19.27 -6.20
C ILE A 96 11.41 -19.99 -7.23
N GLY A 97 12.68 -19.62 -7.31
CA GLY A 97 13.73 -20.37 -7.99
C GLY A 97 15.00 -19.56 -8.19
N ILE A 98 15.75 -19.85 -9.26
CA ILE A 98 17.08 -19.27 -9.49
C ILE A 98 17.17 -18.76 -10.94
N MET A 99 17.79 -17.59 -11.13
CA MET A 99 18.08 -17.02 -12.45
C MET A 99 18.89 -18.00 -13.30
N GLY A 100 18.60 -18.07 -14.60
CA GLY A 100 19.24 -19.03 -15.49
C GLY A 100 19.32 -18.54 -16.93
N ASN A 101 19.36 -19.50 -17.85
CA ASN A 101 19.53 -19.27 -19.28
C ASN A 101 18.83 -20.38 -20.08
N THR A 102 17.53 -20.57 -19.87
CA THR A 102 16.73 -21.61 -20.55
C THR A 102 15.75 -20.99 -21.54
N GLY A 103 15.33 -21.76 -22.55
CA GLY A 103 14.44 -21.28 -23.62
C GLY A 103 15.15 -20.33 -24.57
N HIS A 104 14.42 -19.36 -25.13
CA HIS A 104 14.95 -18.35 -26.05
C HIS A 104 15.75 -17.27 -25.32
N SER A 105 16.94 -17.64 -24.85
CA SER A 105 17.84 -16.80 -24.07
C SER A 105 19.29 -17.03 -24.51
N THR A 106 20.08 -15.95 -24.61
CA THR A 106 21.49 -16.01 -25.06
C THR A 106 22.51 -15.86 -23.94
N GLY A 107 22.07 -15.64 -22.71
CA GLY A 107 22.93 -15.49 -21.53
C GLY A 107 22.11 -15.43 -20.24
N GLN A 108 22.77 -15.58 -19.09
CA GLN A 108 22.09 -15.62 -17.80
C GLN A 108 21.31 -14.33 -17.53
N HIS A 109 19.99 -14.44 -17.41
CA HIS A 109 19.12 -13.34 -17.01
C HIS A 109 17.76 -13.84 -16.51
N LEU A 110 17.02 -12.97 -15.82
CA LEU A 110 15.61 -13.10 -15.55
C LEU A 110 14.85 -12.22 -16.53
N HIS A 111 14.02 -12.83 -17.37
CA HIS A 111 12.99 -12.09 -18.09
C HIS A 111 11.75 -11.99 -17.19
N PHE A 112 11.44 -10.76 -16.78
CA PHE A 112 10.35 -10.47 -15.85
C PHE A 112 9.25 -9.65 -16.53
N GLU A 113 8.03 -10.19 -16.57
CA GLU A 113 6.86 -9.47 -17.06
C GLU A 113 5.89 -9.15 -15.91
N LEU A 114 5.17 -8.04 -16.04
CA LEU A 114 4.04 -7.69 -15.18
C LEU A 114 2.83 -7.37 -16.05
N HIS A 115 1.69 -7.96 -15.72
CA HIS A 115 0.42 -7.77 -16.42
C HIS A 115 -0.61 -7.15 -15.46
N LYS A 116 -1.27 -6.06 -15.90
CA LYS A 116 -2.40 -5.47 -15.17
C LYS A 116 -3.70 -6.19 -15.56
N GLY A 117 -3.89 -7.35 -14.96
CA GLY A 117 -4.90 -8.34 -15.33
C GLY A 117 -4.24 -9.71 -15.48
N ARG A 118 -4.97 -10.66 -16.06
CA ARG A 118 -4.42 -11.98 -16.41
C ARG A 118 -3.52 -11.86 -17.64
N TRP A 119 -2.40 -12.57 -17.61
CA TRP A 119 -1.55 -12.82 -18.76
C TRP A 119 -2.38 -13.50 -19.85
N ASN A 120 -2.13 -13.12 -21.11
CA ASN A 120 -2.70 -13.75 -22.29
C ASN A 120 -1.65 -13.83 -23.40
N ILE A 121 -1.91 -14.66 -24.41
CA ILE A 121 -0.95 -14.93 -25.49
C ILE A 121 -0.54 -13.66 -26.26
N ASN A 122 -1.47 -12.70 -26.41
CA ASN A 122 -1.22 -11.42 -27.06
C ASN A 122 -0.49 -10.42 -26.17
N LYS A 123 -0.25 -10.78 -24.89
CA LYS A 123 0.37 -9.93 -23.87
C LYS A 123 -0.27 -8.54 -23.79
N SER A 124 -1.56 -8.45 -24.09
CA SER A 124 -2.29 -7.18 -24.22
C SER A 124 -2.45 -6.42 -22.90
N LYS A 125 -2.13 -7.07 -21.78
CA LYS A 125 -2.17 -6.52 -20.43
C LYS A 125 -0.77 -6.25 -19.87
N ALA A 126 0.29 -6.48 -20.64
CA ALA A 126 1.65 -6.22 -20.22
C ALA A 126 1.84 -4.71 -19.95
N VAL A 127 2.48 -4.40 -18.83
CA VAL A 127 2.82 -3.05 -18.42
C VAL A 127 4.31 -2.99 -18.10
N ASP A 128 4.92 -1.81 -18.24
CA ASP A 128 6.32 -1.59 -17.86
C ASP A 128 6.52 -1.92 -16.37
N PRO A 129 7.22 -3.02 -16.03
CA PRO A 129 7.34 -3.45 -14.63
C PRO A 129 8.09 -2.45 -13.77
N LEU A 130 9.03 -1.67 -14.33
CA LEU A 130 9.83 -0.69 -13.59
C LEU A 130 9.00 0.46 -13.01
N LYS A 131 7.77 0.67 -13.50
CA LYS A 131 6.82 1.65 -12.94
C LYS A 131 6.13 1.15 -11.66
N TYR A 132 6.19 -0.15 -11.39
CA TYR A 132 5.44 -0.83 -10.33
C TYR A 132 6.34 -1.49 -9.29
N LEU A 133 7.55 -1.87 -9.70
CA LEU A 133 8.57 -2.37 -8.78
C LEU A 133 9.07 -1.24 -7.89
N GLU A 134 9.44 -1.60 -6.66
CA GLU A 134 10.17 -0.74 -5.72
C GLU A 134 11.38 -0.09 -6.41
N LYS A 135 11.24 1.18 -6.76
CA LYS A 135 12.35 2.01 -7.22
C LYS A 135 13.23 2.30 -6.00
N ASN A 136 14.26 1.51 -5.79
CA ASN A 136 15.37 2.01 -4.97
C ASN A 136 16.37 2.59 -5.97
N LEU A 137 16.22 3.88 -6.25
CA LEU A 137 17.40 4.73 -6.39
C LEU A 137 18.20 4.51 -5.09
N GLY A 138 19.50 4.25 -5.18
CA GLY A 138 20.32 4.00 -4.00
C GLY A 138 20.08 5.06 -2.93
N GLY A 139 19.57 4.63 -1.76
CA GLY A 139 19.25 5.49 -0.62
C GLY A 139 17.81 5.33 -0.08
N SER A 140 17.68 4.69 1.09
CA SER A 140 16.66 5.01 2.12
C SER A 140 15.14 4.95 1.79
N SER A 141 14.62 3.99 1.03
CA SER A 141 13.17 3.88 0.78
C SER A 141 12.37 3.00 1.76
N ASP A 142 13.01 2.24 2.65
CA ASP A 142 12.29 1.46 3.67
C ASP A 142 12.08 2.23 4.97
N LEU A 143 12.73 3.40 5.13
CA LEU A 143 12.69 4.20 6.36
C LEU A 143 12.56 5.67 5.97
N LEU A 144 11.35 6.21 6.03
CA LEU A 144 11.17 7.66 5.97
C LEU A 144 11.32 8.25 7.36
N LYS A 145 12.17 9.25 7.49
CA LYS A 145 12.49 9.94 8.75
C LYS A 145 12.74 11.42 8.47
N ASN A 146 12.98 12.17 9.54
CA ASN A 146 13.26 13.60 9.46
C ASN A 146 14.38 13.90 8.43
N GLY A 147 14.13 14.88 7.55
CA GLY A 147 15.02 15.28 6.45
C GLY A 147 14.85 14.47 5.15
N ASN A 148 13.89 13.54 5.09
CA ASN A 148 13.50 12.95 3.80
C ASN A 148 12.45 13.80 3.10
N GLU A 149 12.50 13.82 1.77
CA GLU A 149 11.56 14.57 0.95
C GLU A 149 10.96 13.68 -0.14
N GLY A 150 9.85 14.11 -0.74
CA GLY A 150 9.27 13.48 -1.92
C GLY A 150 7.81 13.05 -1.78
N SER A 151 7.26 12.54 -2.87
CA SER A 151 5.82 12.25 -2.99
C SER A 151 5.30 11.21 -1.98
N GLU A 152 6.19 10.36 -1.50
CA GLU A 152 5.99 9.33 -0.48
C GLU A 152 5.74 9.98 0.88
N VAL A 153 6.58 10.97 1.25
CA VAL A 153 6.38 11.79 2.44
C VAL A 153 5.05 12.53 2.37
N GLY A 154 4.75 13.14 1.22
CA GLY A 154 3.45 13.80 1.01
C GLY A 154 2.25 12.86 1.16
N SER A 155 2.42 11.60 0.76
CA SER A 155 1.38 10.57 0.92
C SER A 155 1.15 10.19 2.38
N ILE A 156 2.22 10.12 3.18
CA ILE A 156 2.16 9.89 4.63
C ILE A 156 1.55 11.09 5.35
N GLN A 157 1.98 12.31 5.03
CA GLN A 157 1.39 13.55 5.57
C GLN A 157 -0.11 13.61 5.31
N LYS A 158 -0.58 13.27 4.11
CA LYS A 158 -2.02 13.18 3.79
C LYS A 158 -2.75 12.16 4.67
N LYS A 159 -2.15 10.99 4.91
CA LYS A 159 -2.76 9.95 5.77
C LYS A 159 -2.78 10.37 7.22
N LEU A 160 -1.67 10.85 7.76
CA LEU A 160 -1.59 11.35 9.13
C LEU A 160 -2.57 12.51 9.35
N LYS A 161 -2.72 13.39 8.36
CA LYS A 161 -3.71 14.48 8.40
C LYS A 161 -5.13 13.94 8.47
N LYS A 162 -5.47 12.96 7.62
CA LYS A 162 -6.77 12.27 7.67
C LYS A 162 -7.02 11.53 8.98
N LEU A 163 -5.95 11.06 9.63
CA LEU A 163 -6.02 10.34 10.91
C LEU A 163 -5.99 11.29 12.12
N GLY A 164 -5.84 12.60 11.91
CA GLY A 164 -5.79 13.62 12.97
C GLY A 164 -4.43 13.79 13.66
N TYR A 165 -3.35 13.18 13.15
CA TYR A 165 -2.01 13.30 13.74
C TYR A 165 -1.18 14.46 13.17
N TYR A 166 -1.51 14.95 11.97
CA TYR A 166 -0.71 15.96 11.26
C TYR A 166 -1.54 17.20 10.90
N THR A 167 -1.17 18.36 11.47
CA THR A 167 -1.85 19.64 11.25
C THR A 167 -1.18 20.53 10.20
N GLY A 168 0.07 20.23 9.84
CA GLY A 168 0.87 20.99 8.89
C GLY A 168 0.37 20.96 7.44
N ARG A 169 1.05 21.71 6.57
CA ARG A 169 0.83 21.65 5.11
C ARG A 169 1.43 20.35 4.57
N VAL A 170 0.86 19.83 3.49
CA VAL A 170 1.45 18.70 2.77
C VAL A 170 2.43 19.28 1.78
N ASP A 171 3.67 19.42 2.21
CA ASP A 171 4.80 20.02 1.48
C ASP A 171 5.75 18.97 0.89
N ASN A 172 5.49 17.69 1.13
CA ASN A 172 6.36 16.57 0.75
C ASN A 172 7.71 16.57 1.51
N ASP A 173 7.84 17.35 2.59
CA ASP A 173 9.03 17.38 3.45
C ASP A 173 8.77 16.68 4.79
N PHE A 174 9.67 15.77 5.15
CA PHE A 174 9.63 15.08 6.43
C PHE A 174 10.35 15.97 7.43
N GLY A 175 9.73 17.10 7.75
CA GLY A 175 10.24 18.01 8.77
C GLY A 175 9.78 17.64 10.19
N PRO A 176 10.08 18.50 11.19
CA PRO A 176 9.75 18.27 12.60
C PRO A 176 8.26 18.02 12.88
N LEU A 177 7.36 18.63 12.09
CA LEU A 177 5.92 18.40 12.21
C LEU A 177 5.53 16.98 11.76
N THR A 178 6.15 16.47 10.70
CA THR A 178 5.91 15.10 10.20
C THR A 178 6.46 14.07 11.19
N ASP A 179 7.66 14.28 11.74
CA ASP A 179 8.25 13.43 12.79
C ASP A 179 7.36 13.37 14.04
N LYS A 180 6.92 14.52 14.54
CA LYS A 180 5.99 14.60 15.68
C LYS A 180 4.70 13.81 15.44
N ALA A 181 4.13 13.92 14.25
CA ALA A 181 2.91 13.20 13.88
C ALA A 181 3.13 11.68 13.80
N ILE A 182 4.27 11.24 13.25
CA ILE A 182 4.63 9.81 13.20
C ILE A 182 4.83 9.25 14.60
N ARG A 183 5.55 9.95 15.48
CA ARG A 183 5.75 9.48 16.87
C ARG A 183 4.44 9.37 17.62
N ALA A 184 3.53 10.34 17.45
CA ALA A 184 2.19 10.27 18.04
C ALA A 184 1.40 9.07 17.51
N PHE A 185 1.43 8.83 16.20
CA PHE A 185 0.81 7.66 15.59
C PHE A 185 1.40 6.35 16.10
N GLN A 186 2.73 6.23 16.13
CA GLN A 186 3.42 5.02 16.61
C GLN A 186 3.04 4.69 18.05
N LYS A 187 2.99 5.71 18.91
CA LYS A 187 2.55 5.59 20.30
C LYS A 187 1.13 5.05 20.39
N ASP A 188 0.19 5.64 19.67
CA ASP A 188 -1.22 5.21 19.66
C ASP A 188 -1.43 3.82 19.05
N GLN A 189 -0.53 3.37 18.18
CA GLN A 189 -0.58 2.03 17.57
C GLN A 189 0.16 0.96 18.39
N GLY A 190 0.78 1.32 19.52
CA GLY A 190 1.54 0.39 20.34
C GLY A 190 2.75 -0.21 19.63
N ILE A 191 3.38 0.56 18.74
CA ILE A 191 4.61 0.16 18.03
C ILE A 191 5.78 1.04 18.48
N LYS A 192 7.01 0.66 18.09
CA LYS A 192 8.22 1.40 18.44
C LYS A 192 8.10 2.88 18.04
N VAL A 193 8.37 3.78 18.98
CA VAL A 193 8.24 5.25 18.80
C VAL A 193 9.59 5.86 18.44
N ASP A 194 10.06 5.57 17.23
CA ASP A 194 11.36 6.02 16.74
C ASP A 194 11.28 7.19 15.75
N GLY A 195 10.07 7.62 15.35
CA GLY A 195 9.86 8.66 14.35
C GLY A 195 10.14 8.19 12.92
N ILE A 196 10.36 6.89 12.74
CA ILE A 196 10.71 6.30 11.45
C ILE A 196 9.50 5.56 10.86
N VAL A 197 9.17 5.89 9.63
CA VAL A 197 8.18 5.15 8.85
C VAL A 197 8.85 3.95 8.20
N GLY A 198 9.08 2.93 9.02
CA GLY A 198 9.50 1.60 8.59
C GLY A 198 8.34 0.71 8.14
N PRO A 199 8.61 -0.54 7.72
CA PRO A 199 7.57 -1.46 7.25
C PRO A 199 6.42 -1.67 8.24
N VAL A 200 6.71 -1.69 9.56
CA VAL A 200 5.69 -1.81 10.62
C VAL A 200 4.81 -0.55 10.68
N THR A 201 5.42 0.63 10.75
CA THR A 201 4.71 1.92 10.76
C THR A 201 3.88 2.09 9.49
N GLN A 202 4.46 1.78 8.32
CA GLN A 202 3.80 1.83 7.03
C GLN A 202 2.60 0.88 6.99
N SER A 203 2.78 -0.39 7.39
CA SER A 203 1.70 -1.37 7.44
C SER A 203 0.55 -0.91 8.33
N LYS A 204 0.84 -0.30 9.49
CA LYS A 204 -0.19 0.29 10.35
C LYS A 204 -0.89 1.45 9.65
N LEU A 205 -0.16 2.38 9.03
CA LEU A 205 -0.74 3.51 8.27
C LEU A 205 -1.65 3.06 7.12
N GLU A 206 -1.34 1.94 6.45
CA GLU A 206 -2.17 1.36 5.39
C GLU A 206 -3.40 0.61 5.94
N ASN A 207 -3.23 -0.09 7.07
CA ASN A 207 -4.23 -1.02 7.61
C ASN A 207 -5.10 -0.43 8.73
N VAL A 208 -4.91 0.83 9.13
CA VAL A 208 -5.86 1.52 10.00
C VAL A 208 -7.19 1.62 9.24
N ARG A 209 -8.10 0.69 9.52
CA ARG A 209 -9.53 0.85 9.22
C ARG A 209 -9.94 2.16 9.89
N GLY A 210 -10.47 3.10 9.11
CA GLY A 210 -10.86 4.40 9.65
C GLY A 210 -11.71 4.20 10.91
N LYS A 211 -11.31 4.86 12.00
CA LYS A 211 -11.99 4.80 13.29
C LYS A 211 -13.49 4.99 13.08
N THR A 212 -14.32 4.12 13.63
CA THR A 212 -15.77 4.21 13.57
C THR A 212 -16.27 4.73 14.91
N LEU A 213 -16.90 5.90 14.88
CA LEU A 213 -17.66 6.46 15.97
C LEU A 213 -18.99 5.72 16.09
N TYR A 214 -19.31 5.28 17.30
CA TYR A 214 -20.59 4.71 17.70
C TYR A 214 -21.24 5.66 18.70
N LEU A 215 -22.43 6.15 18.36
CA LEU A 215 -23.29 6.90 19.25
C LEU A 215 -24.28 5.93 19.92
N PRO A 216 -24.44 6.01 21.25
CA PRO A 216 -25.20 5.03 22.01
C PRO A 216 -26.69 5.08 21.69
N LYS A 217 -27.33 3.90 21.66
CA LYS A 217 -28.77 3.75 21.42
C LYS A 217 -29.66 4.46 22.45
N ALA A 218 -29.14 4.76 23.63
CA ALA A 218 -29.90 5.45 24.67
C ALA A 218 -29.91 6.98 24.48
N ALA A 219 -29.06 7.55 23.61
CA ALA A 219 -28.97 9.00 23.46
C ALA A 219 -30.17 9.58 22.68
N PRO A 220 -30.98 10.47 23.28
CA PRO A 220 -32.13 11.08 22.61
C PRO A 220 -31.73 12.11 21.55
N SER A 221 -30.54 12.71 21.70
CA SER A 221 -30.07 13.80 20.87
C SER A 221 -28.54 13.88 20.94
N TRP A 222 -27.91 14.28 19.84
CA TRP A 222 -26.47 14.54 19.83
C TRP A 222 -26.15 15.79 19.02
N ARG A 223 -25.45 16.74 19.65
CA ARG A 223 -25.08 18.00 19.02
C ARG A 223 -24.04 17.79 17.92
N VAL A 224 -24.26 18.41 16.77
CA VAL A 224 -23.23 18.51 15.72
C VAL A 224 -22.94 19.97 15.43
N TYR A 225 -21.70 20.28 15.08
CA TYR A 225 -21.17 21.62 14.98
C TYR A 225 -20.57 21.86 13.57
N PRO A 226 -20.60 23.09 13.05
CA PRO A 226 -19.83 23.42 11.85
C PRO A 226 -18.33 23.16 12.07
N THR A 227 -17.59 22.83 11.01
CA THR A 227 -16.16 22.48 11.12
C THR A 227 -15.26 23.70 11.32
N ASN A 228 -15.78 24.91 11.15
CA ASN A 228 -15.06 26.19 11.22
C ASN A 228 -15.36 27.00 12.49
N VAL A 229 -16.10 26.44 13.45
CA VAL A 229 -16.41 27.10 14.73
C VAL A 229 -16.14 26.17 15.91
N ALA A 230 -15.90 26.74 17.09
CA ALA A 230 -15.68 25.98 18.30
C ALA A 230 -16.96 25.19 18.68
N PRO A 231 -16.86 23.88 18.98
CA PRO A 231 -18.01 23.03 19.29
C PRO A 231 -18.43 23.17 20.76
N VAL A 232 -18.87 24.37 21.12
CA VAL A 232 -19.40 24.73 22.44
C VAL A 232 -20.91 24.89 22.39
N LYS A 233 -21.57 24.83 23.55
CA LYS A 233 -23.02 25.07 23.65
C LYS A 233 -23.36 26.46 23.07
N GLY A 234 -24.34 26.53 22.19
CA GLY A 234 -24.73 27.74 21.45
C GLY A 234 -24.27 27.76 19.98
N ASN A 235 -23.25 26.96 19.62
CA ASN A 235 -22.71 26.88 18.25
C ASN A 235 -23.23 25.65 17.47
N GLU A 236 -24.27 24.98 17.95
CA GLU A 236 -24.79 23.78 17.31
C GLU A 236 -25.33 24.09 15.91
N LYS A 237 -24.88 23.31 14.91
CA LYS A 237 -25.47 23.33 13.56
C LYS A 237 -26.80 22.60 13.53
N ALA A 238 -26.86 21.44 14.20
CA ALA A 238 -28.01 20.55 14.19
C ALA A 238 -27.90 19.49 15.30
N PHE A 239 -28.86 18.58 15.31
CA PHE A 239 -28.91 17.45 16.24
C PHE A 239 -29.12 16.12 15.51
N LEU A 240 -28.27 15.14 15.80
CA LEU A 240 -28.51 13.74 15.46
C LEU A 240 -29.43 13.10 16.49
N LYS A 241 -30.11 12.02 16.11
CA LYS A 241 -31.06 11.30 16.98
C LYS A 241 -30.69 9.82 17.12
N PRO A 242 -29.63 9.45 17.87
CA PRO A 242 -29.16 8.06 17.94
C PRO A 242 -30.24 7.05 18.35
N SER A 243 -31.01 7.35 19.39
CA SER A 243 -32.08 6.47 19.89
C SER A 243 -33.16 6.12 18.87
N LYS A 244 -33.49 7.02 17.95
CA LYS A 244 -34.47 6.77 16.89
C LYS A 244 -34.02 5.63 15.94
N PHE A 245 -32.72 5.36 15.88
CA PHE A 245 -32.12 4.40 14.95
C PHE A 245 -31.41 3.24 15.65
N GLY A 246 -31.63 3.04 16.95
CA GLY A 246 -30.95 2.01 17.72
C GLY A 246 -29.45 2.29 17.92
N GLY A 247 -29.05 3.56 17.85
CA GLY A 247 -27.67 4.01 17.80
C GLY A 247 -27.33 4.60 16.42
N LEU A 248 -26.17 5.24 16.32
CA LEU A 248 -25.65 5.69 15.03
C LEU A 248 -24.18 5.36 14.91
N GLN A 249 -23.71 5.10 13.69
CA GLN A 249 -22.32 4.85 13.42
C GLN A 249 -21.80 5.71 12.28
N TYR A 250 -20.60 6.25 12.45
CA TYR A 250 -19.96 7.10 11.46
C TYR A 250 -18.47 6.82 11.37
N LYS A 251 -17.92 6.86 10.16
CA LYS A 251 -16.46 6.93 10.01
C LYS A 251 -15.97 8.27 10.53
N VAL A 252 -15.00 8.24 11.43
CA VAL A 252 -14.22 9.40 11.88
C VAL A 252 -13.31 9.82 10.72
N LEU A 253 -13.42 11.09 10.35
CA LEU A 253 -12.69 11.69 9.24
C LEU A 253 -11.52 12.57 9.69
N ASP A 254 -11.58 13.08 10.92
CA ASP A 254 -10.55 13.92 11.54
C ASP A 254 -10.80 14.02 13.06
N THR A 255 -9.83 14.49 13.84
CA THR A 255 -9.95 14.76 15.29
C THR A 255 -9.40 16.16 15.58
N PRO A 256 -10.17 17.24 15.28
CA PRO A 256 -9.66 18.61 15.29
C PRO A 256 -9.25 19.12 16.66
N GLN A 257 -9.77 18.53 17.74
CA GLN A 257 -9.38 18.81 19.11
C GLN A 257 -9.69 17.61 20.01
N LYS A 258 -9.18 17.63 21.25
CA LYS A 258 -9.47 16.59 22.24
C LYS A 258 -10.99 16.41 22.37
N ASP A 259 -11.42 15.14 22.38
CA ASP A 259 -12.82 14.73 22.50
C ASP A 259 -13.76 15.28 21.42
N VAL A 260 -13.23 15.74 20.28
CA VAL A 260 -14.04 16.14 19.12
C VAL A 260 -13.54 15.45 17.88
N VAL A 261 -14.47 14.86 17.15
CA VAL A 261 -14.19 14.23 15.86
C VAL A 261 -15.00 14.86 14.74
N THR A 262 -14.49 14.77 13.53
CA THR A 262 -15.19 15.18 12.31
C THR A 262 -15.83 13.96 11.67
N ILE A 263 -17.11 14.04 11.34
CA ILE A 263 -17.84 13.01 10.61
C ILE A 263 -18.51 13.60 9.37
N LYS A 264 -18.92 12.76 8.42
CA LYS A 264 -19.80 13.16 7.31
C LYS A 264 -21.16 12.51 7.49
N THR A 265 -22.16 13.36 7.65
CA THR A 265 -23.58 12.98 7.72
C THR A 265 -24.22 13.13 6.34
N LYS A 266 -25.34 12.44 6.10
CA LYS A 266 -26.11 12.59 4.87
C LYS A 266 -26.75 13.99 4.79
N ASP A 267 -27.32 14.45 5.88
CA ASP A 267 -28.19 15.63 5.90
C ASP A 267 -27.45 16.94 6.19
N PHE A 268 -26.34 16.88 6.93
CA PHE A 268 -25.61 18.08 7.39
C PHE A 268 -24.20 18.20 6.82
N GLY A 269 -23.79 17.26 5.95
CA GLY A 269 -22.46 17.21 5.38
C GLY A 269 -21.37 16.92 6.43
N LYS A 270 -20.20 17.54 6.25
CA LYS A 270 -19.11 17.45 7.24
C LYS A 270 -19.43 18.29 8.47
N VAL A 271 -19.34 17.68 9.64
CA VAL A 271 -19.63 18.31 10.94
C VAL A 271 -18.68 17.80 12.00
N ASN A 272 -18.42 18.63 13.00
CA ASN A 272 -17.73 18.26 14.22
C ASN A 272 -18.74 17.70 15.24
N ILE A 273 -18.31 16.76 16.07
CA ILE A 273 -19.13 16.13 17.10
C ILE A 273 -18.28 15.91 18.35
N TYR A 274 -18.81 16.30 19.52
CA TYR A 274 -18.17 16.07 20.81
C TYR A 274 -18.43 14.64 21.27
N VAL A 275 -17.39 13.94 21.71
CA VAL A 275 -17.34 12.47 21.90
C VAL A 275 -16.52 12.08 23.13
N ALA A 276 -16.47 12.92 24.16
CA ALA A 276 -15.79 12.58 25.41
C ALA A 276 -16.35 11.26 25.99
N PRO A 277 -15.54 10.45 26.70
CA PRO A 277 -15.98 9.17 27.25
C PRO A 277 -17.27 9.26 28.09
N SER A 278 -17.46 10.36 28.81
CA SER A 278 -18.67 10.64 29.61
C SER A 278 -19.97 10.73 28.81
N THR A 279 -19.89 10.94 27.49
CA THR A 279 -21.05 11.00 26.59
C THR A 279 -21.57 9.61 26.19
N GLY A 280 -20.82 8.55 26.48
CA GLY A 280 -21.13 7.19 26.04
C GLY A 280 -20.83 6.92 24.56
N ALA A 281 -20.21 7.87 23.85
CA ALA A 281 -19.65 7.62 22.53
C ALA A 281 -18.46 6.64 22.61
N VAL A 282 -18.37 5.74 21.64
CA VAL A 282 -17.25 4.80 21.53
C VAL A 282 -16.61 4.95 20.16
N ILE A 283 -15.29 4.97 20.10
CA ILE A 283 -14.54 4.99 18.84
C ILE A 283 -13.76 3.68 18.74
N LYS A 284 -13.99 2.90 17.67
CA LYS A 284 -13.30 1.62 17.42
C LYS A 284 -12.58 1.61 16.08
#